data_AF-A0A0R0K5K0-F1
#
_entry.id   AF-A0A0R0K5K0-F1
#
_cell.length_a   1.000
_cell.length_b   1.000
_cell.length_c   1.000
_cell.angle_alpha   90.00
_cell.angle_beta   90.00
_cell.angle_gamma   90.00
#
_symmetry.space_group_name_H-M   'P 1'
#
loop_
_entity.id
_entity.type
_entity.pdbx_description
1 polymer ?
#
loop_
_entity_poly.entity_id
_entity_poly.type
_entity_poly.pdbx_seq_one_letter_code
_entity_poly.pdbx_strand_id
1 'polypeptide(L)'
;MNFQPHEDSSNFPMLREIKEETSVNLACKILHFCETAKDEWIIFSWDGTNTPSNVICSKLEEEINCPLPLQLEPLPLSREVLCTLPVAGSILRIMFDKVVVKNHLHLLNVDKWVKFMNIHLKVVDGLWLGVFSPQSRLRYTPNEDSLIVERQRLSDEQLFPKPLFITEEVNQDHATPVTLMTVLTHSKVTAKFKCVVRVVAAMPYLAKNLLSSIGKYRMQLTLEDSTARVHAFVTGKDGETLFDGYPSIDELTRKLNRLLGVTGIKDAPRDPPWVSVCLKSYYVSKTDVWGSRNFKIFGIKIVGDT
;
A
#
# COMPACT_ATOMS: atom_id res chain seq x y z
N MET A 1 -19.67 29.21 -29.48
CA MET A 1 -19.95 28.50 -28.21
C MET A 1 -19.78 27.01 -28.49
N ASN A 2 -18.72 26.38 -28.00
CA ASN A 2 -18.56 24.93 -28.08
C ASN A 2 -19.18 24.33 -26.83
N PHE A 3 -20.43 23.87 -26.95
CA PHE A 3 -21.03 23.00 -25.95
C PHE A 3 -20.35 21.63 -26.07
N GLN A 4 -19.38 21.35 -25.20
CA GLN A 4 -19.02 19.95 -24.94
C GLN A 4 -20.20 19.33 -24.17
N PRO A 5 -20.77 18.21 -24.63
CA PRO A 5 -21.74 17.48 -23.83
C PRO A 5 -21.07 17.11 -22.51
N HIS A 6 -21.78 17.35 -21.41
CA HIS A 6 -21.34 16.98 -20.07
C HIS A 6 -21.22 15.45 -20.06
N GLU A 7 -20.00 14.90 -20.12
CA GLU A 7 -19.80 13.46 -19.91
C GLU A 7 -20.19 13.16 -18.46
N ASP A 8 -21.14 12.26 -18.27
CA ASP A 8 -21.60 11.88 -16.93
C ASP A 8 -20.43 11.30 -16.12
N SER A 9 -20.19 11.88 -14.94
CA SER A 9 -19.14 11.42 -14.01
C SER A 9 -19.32 9.96 -13.59
N SER A 10 -20.55 9.43 -13.68
CA SER A 10 -20.87 8.03 -13.44
C SER A 10 -20.12 7.06 -14.36
N ASN A 11 -19.69 7.51 -15.54
CA ASN A 11 -18.95 6.67 -16.49
C ASN A 11 -17.46 6.55 -16.16
N PHE A 12 -16.93 7.43 -15.32
CA PHE A 12 -15.53 7.47 -14.89
C PHE A 12 -15.46 7.56 -13.36
N PRO A 13 -15.65 6.43 -12.65
CA PRO A 13 -15.51 6.42 -11.19
C PRO A 13 -14.10 6.84 -10.74
N MET A 14 -14.01 7.31 -9.51
CA MET A 14 -12.72 7.53 -8.85
C MET A 14 -12.12 6.20 -8.36
N LEU A 15 -10.80 6.17 -8.10
CA LEU A 15 -10.12 4.98 -7.58
C LEU A 15 -10.73 4.48 -6.27
N ARG A 16 -11.28 5.36 -5.43
CA ARG A 16 -12.02 4.98 -4.21
C ARG A 16 -13.34 4.23 -4.45
N GLU A 17 -13.89 4.32 -5.66
CA GLU A 17 -15.20 3.76 -6.02
C GLU A 17 -15.10 2.45 -6.83
N ILE A 18 -13.88 2.03 -7.20
CA ILE A 18 -13.67 0.84 -8.01
C ILE A 18 -14.07 -0.44 -7.28
N LYS A 19 -14.43 -1.45 -8.06
CA LYS A 19 -14.80 -2.80 -7.59
C LYS A 19 -14.15 -3.84 -8.49
N GLU A 20 -13.95 -5.03 -7.93
CA GLU A 20 -13.36 -6.15 -8.67
C GLU A 20 -14.32 -6.61 -9.79
N GLU A 21 -13.76 -7.27 -10.81
CA GLU A 21 -14.52 -7.96 -11.88
C GLU A 21 -15.25 -7.07 -12.90
N THR A 22 -15.05 -5.76 -12.85
CA THR A 22 -15.63 -4.84 -13.85
C THR A 22 -14.55 -4.28 -14.78
N SER A 23 -14.85 -4.29 -16.08
CA SER A 23 -14.20 -3.37 -17.00
C SER A 23 -14.69 -1.95 -16.67
N VAL A 24 -13.76 -1.04 -16.43
CA VAL A 24 -14.08 0.31 -15.98
C VAL A 24 -13.38 1.36 -16.84
N ASN A 25 -13.96 2.55 -16.93
CA ASN A 25 -13.26 3.70 -17.49
C ASN A 25 -12.72 4.56 -16.34
N LEU A 26 -11.48 5.01 -16.44
CA LEU A 26 -10.79 5.77 -15.40
C LEU A 26 -10.27 7.07 -15.98
N ALA A 27 -10.41 8.17 -15.23
CA ALA A 27 -9.72 9.42 -15.54
C ALA A 27 -8.58 9.60 -14.54
N CYS A 28 -7.34 9.43 -14.99
CA CYS A 28 -6.16 9.43 -14.13
C CYS A 28 -5.01 10.21 -14.77
N LYS A 29 -4.12 10.71 -13.93
CA LYS A 29 -2.83 11.27 -14.32
C LYS A 29 -1.82 10.14 -14.48
N ILE A 30 -1.02 10.17 -15.54
CA ILE A 30 0.15 9.30 -15.70
C ILE A 30 1.30 9.89 -14.88
N LEU A 31 1.72 9.20 -13.83
CA LEU A 31 2.80 9.65 -12.95
C LEU A 31 4.16 9.13 -13.40
N HIS A 32 4.19 7.89 -13.87
CA HIS A 32 5.39 7.22 -14.33
C HIS A 32 5.01 6.05 -15.22
N PHE A 33 5.96 5.57 -16.01
CA PHE A 33 5.84 4.29 -16.68
C PHE A 33 7.23 3.71 -16.91
N CYS A 34 7.35 2.39 -16.82
CA CYS A 34 8.62 1.69 -17.01
C CYS A 34 8.41 0.31 -17.63
N GLU A 35 9.45 -0.15 -18.30
CA GLU A 35 9.56 -1.54 -18.75
C GLU A 35 9.88 -2.45 -17.57
N THR A 36 9.22 -3.61 -17.52
CA THR A 36 9.50 -4.69 -16.59
C THR A 36 10.11 -5.87 -17.33
N ALA A 37 10.29 -7.02 -16.65
CA ALA A 37 10.86 -8.19 -17.30
C ALA A 37 9.96 -8.72 -18.45
N LYS A 38 10.56 -9.17 -19.55
CA LYS A 38 9.91 -9.83 -20.70
C LYS A 38 9.02 -8.91 -21.57
N ASP A 39 9.48 -7.67 -21.82
CA ASP A 39 8.82 -6.66 -22.67
C ASP A 39 7.41 -6.25 -22.19
N GLU A 40 7.14 -6.40 -20.89
CA GLU A 40 5.92 -5.93 -20.25
C GLU A 40 6.12 -4.51 -19.74
N TRP A 41 5.08 -3.69 -19.76
CA TRP A 41 5.16 -2.28 -19.35
C TRP A 41 4.11 -1.99 -18.29
N ILE A 42 4.50 -1.19 -17.30
CA ILE A 42 3.61 -0.75 -16.22
C ILE A 42 3.48 0.76 -16.27
N ILE A 43 2.24 1.25 -16.25
CA ILE A 43 1.91 2.64 -15.96
C ILE A 43 1.53 2.79 -14.49
N PHE A 44 2.02 3.86 -13.88
CA PHE A 44 1.61 4.32 -12.56
C PHE A 44 0.59 5.43 -12.78
N SER A 45 -0.67 5.17 -12.47
CA SER A 45 -1.78 6.12 -12.63
C SER A 45 -2.35 6.56 -11.29
N TRP A 46 -2.88 7.78 -11.24
CA TRP A 46 -3.37 8.40 -10.01
C TRP A 46 -4.51 9.37 -10.27
N ASP A 47 -5.49 9.44 -9.37
CA ASP A 47 -6.61 10.38 -9.46
C ASP A 47 -6.85 11.19 -8.19
N GLY A 48 -5.97 11.05 -7.18
CA GLY A 48 -6.09 11.74 -5.90
C GLY A 48 -6.80 10.96 -4.80
N THR A 49 -7.43 9.82 -5.12
CA THR A 49 -8.24 9.07 -4.15
C THR A 49 -7.60 7.76 -3.74
N ASN A 50 -7.96 7.27 -2.54
CA ASN A 50 -7.47 6.00 -2.01
C ASN A 50 -8.32 4.84 -2.55
N THR A 51 -7.71 3.81 -3.12
CA THR A 51 -8.41 2.59 -3.52
C THR A 51 -8.99 1.86 -2.29
N PRO A 52 -10.09 1.10 -2.44
CA PRO A 52 -10.61 0.26 -1.37
C PRO A 52 -9.57 -0.74 -0.87
N SER A 53 -9.58 -1.02 0.43
CA SER A 53 -8.82 -2.11 1.02
C SER A 53 -9.38 -3.46 0.60
N ASN A 54 -8.52 -4.40 0.19
CA ASN A 54 -8.91 -5.77 -0.12
C ASN A 54 -8.53 -6.75 0.98
N VAL A 55 -9.25 -7.87 1.04
CA VAL A 55 -8.90 -9.04 1.85
C VAL A 55 -7.63 -9.71 1.32
N ILE A 56 -6.94 -10.44 2.20
CA ILE A 56 -5.78 -11.25 1.87
C ILE A 56 -6.21 -12.72 1.81
N CYS A 57 -6.15 -13.30 0.61
CA CYS A 57 -6.58 -14.67 0.36
C CYS A 57 -5.47 -15.72 0.61
N SER A 58 -4.21 -15.31 0.73
CA SER A 58 -3.09 -16.22 1.02
C SER A 58 -3.17 -16.76 2.45
N LYS A 59 -2.76 -18.02 2.60
CA LYS A 59 -2.62 -18.63 3.92
C LYS A 59 -1.30 -18.22 4.56
N LEU A 60 -1.30 -18.03 5.89
CA LEU A 60 -0.08 -17.66 6.62
C LEU A 60 1.04 -18.70 6.47
N GLU A 61 0.68 -19.98 6.38
CA GLU A 61 1.61 -21.08 6.14
C GLU A 61 2.33 -20.96 4.78
N GLU A 62 1.60 -20.51 3.76
CA GLU A 62 2.10 -20.38 2.39
C GLU A 62 3.03 -19.16 2.25
N GLU A 63 2.79 -18.11 3.05
CA GLU A 63 3.59 -16.88 3.06
C GLU A 63 5.05 -17.07 3.49
N ILE A 64 5.41 -18.22 4.10
CA ILE A 64 6.82 -18.59 4.31
C ILE A 64 7.55 -18.75 2.97
N ASN A 65 6.91 -19.42 2.01
CA ASN A 65 7.50 -19.76 0.73
C ASN A 65 7.17 -18.72 -0.35
N CYS A 66 5.98 -18.10 -0.23
CA CYS A 66 5.44 -17.12 -1.16
C CYS A 66 5.05 -15.85 -0.38
N PRO A 67 6.02 -15.05 0.10
CA PRO A 67 5.72 -13.85 0.88
C PRO A 67 4.93 -12.84 0.04
N LEU A 68 4.01 -12.14 0.70
CA LEU A 68 3.26 -11.05 0.06
C LEU A 68 4.23 -10.00 -0.50
N PRO A 69 4.06 -9.60 -1.77
CA PRO A 69 4.94 -8.62 -2.37
C PRO A 69 4.70 -7.23 -1.78
N LEU A 70 5.77 -6.43 -1.67
CA LEU A 70 5.66 -5.02 -1.27
C LEU A 70 5.06 -4.14 -2.38
N GLN A 71 5.11 -4.61 -3.62
CA GLN A 71 4.77 -3.87 -4.83
C GLN A 71 4.47 -4.86 -5.97
N LEU A 72 3.74 -4.44 -6.99
CA LEU A 72 3.39 -5.31 -8.13
C LEU A 72 4.52 -5.40 -9.17
N GLU A 73 5.30 -4.34 -9.29
CA GLU A 73 6.43 -4.28 -10.20
C GLU A 73 7.59 -5.21 -9.75
N PRO A 74 8.20 -6.00 -10.65
CA PRO A 74 9.26 -6.97 -10.28
C PRO A 74 10.51 -6.34 -9.67
N LEU A 75 10.81 -5.09 -10.04
CA LEU A 75 11.95 -4.33 -9.54
C LEU A 75 11.45 -3.06 -8.85
N PRO A 76 12.00 -2.69 -7.69
CA PRO A 76 11.62 -1.46 -7.00
C PRO A 76 12.01 -0.24 -7.81
N LEU A 77 11.12 0.75 -7.82
CA LEU A 77 11.42 2.07 -8.37
C LEU A 77 12.60 2.67 -7.62
N SER A 78 13.44 3.42 -8.34
CA SER A 78 14.52 4.17 -7.71
C SER A 78 13.95 5.21 -6.74
N ARG A 79 14.73 5.57 -5.72
CA ARG A 79 14.33 6.61 -4.76
C ARG A 79 14.00 7.93 -5.46
N GLU A 80 14.74 8.27 -6.51
CA GLU A 80 14.54 9.48 -7.31
C GLU A 80 13.14 9.49 -7.92
N VAL A 81 12.72 8.40 -8.56
CA VAL A 81 11.37 8.27 -9.11
C VAL A 81 10.33 8.28 -7.99
N LEU A 82 10.51 7.49 -6.94
CA LEU A 82 9.58 7.47 -5.80
C LEU A 82 9.33 8.85 -5.20
N CYS A 83 10.36 9.70 -5.09
CA CYS A 83 10.24 11.05 -4.54
C CYS A 83 9.49 12.03 -5.46
N THR A 84 9.21 11.66 -6.71
CA THR A 84 8.36 12.44 -7.62
C THR A 84 6.89 12.04 -7.55
N LEU A 85 6.57 10.89 -6.94
CA LEU A 85 5.22 10.39 -6.82
C LEU A 85 4.44 11.14 -5.70
N PRO A 86 3.11 11.29 -5.84
CA PRO A 86 2.29 11.90 -4.81
C PRO A 86 2.29 11.04 -3.53
N VAL A 87 2.32 11.72 -2.39
CA VAL A 87 2.32 11.07 -1.06
C VAL A 87 0.93 10.72 -0.56
N ALA A 88 -0.12 11.23 -1.21
CA ALA A 88 -1.52 10.98 -0.89
C ALA A 88 -2.27 10.42 -2.11
N GLY A 89 -3.31 9.62 -1.84
CA GLY A 89 -4.02 8.87 -2.87
C GLY A 89 -3.26 7.61 -3.30
N SER A 90 -4.00 6.62 -3.76
CA SER A 90 -3.44 5.38 -4.26
C SER A 90 -2.87 5.56 -5.66
N ILE A 91 -1.78 4.85 -5.94
CA ILE A 91 -1.19 4.80 -7.27
C ILE A 91 -1.50 3.43 -7.87
N LEU A 92 -2.45 3.41 -8.80
CA LEU A 92 -2.85 2.20 -9.51
C LEU A 92 -1.77 1.82 -10.53
N ARG A 93 -1.31 0.56 -10.46
CA ARG A 93 -0.46 -0.01 -11.53
C ARG A 93 -1.37 -0.51 -12.64
N ILE A 94 -1.06 -0.15 -13.88
CA ILE A 94 -1.75 -0.64 -15.08
C ILE A 94 -0.72 -1.36 -15.95
N MET A 95 -0.86 -2.68 -16.09
CA MET A 95 -0.01 -3.52 -16.93
C MET A 95 -0.51 -3.56 -18.37
N PHE A 96 0.41 -3.43 -19.32
CA PHE A 96 0.12 -3.63 -20.75
C PHE A 96 0.28 -5.09 -21.11
N ASP A 97 -0.73 -5.63 -21.80
CA ASP A 97 -0.56 -6.89 -22.52
C ASP A 97 0.53 -6.73 -23.60
N LYS A 98 1.43 -7.71 -23.71
CA LYS A 98 2.56 -7.73 -24.65
C LYS A 98 2.18 -7.41 -26.09
N VAL A 99 0.97 -7.81 -26.51
CA VAL A 99 0.47 -7.54 -27.86
C VAL A 99 0.25 -6.04 -28.09
N VAL A 100 -0.07 -5.29 -27.04
CA VAL A 100 -0.48 -3.87 -27.08
C VAL A 100 0.71 -2.91 -26.95
N VAL A 101 1.77 -3.35 -26.27
CA VAL A 101 2.99 -2.58 -25.96
C VAL A 101 3.55 -1.85 -27.20
N LYS A 102 3.70 -2.55 -28.34
CA LYS A 102 4.32 -1.98 -29.54
C LYS A 102 3.57 -0.79 -30.16
N ASN A 103 2.26 -0.69 -29.95
CA ASN A 103 1.42 0.30 -30.62
C ASN A 103 1.15 1.56 -29.78
N HIS A 104 1.32 1.50 -28.46
CA HIS A 104 0.85 2.58 -27.57
C HIS A 104 1.93 3.25 -26.72
N LEU A 105 3.10 2.64 -26.54
CA LEU A 105 4.13 3.18 -25.66
C LEU A 105 4.66 4.57 -26.07
N HIS A 106 4.91 4.77 -27.37
CA HIS A 106 5.44 6.04 -27.89
C HIS A 106 4.47 7.21 -27.69
N LEU A 107 3.21 6.93 -27.32
CA LEU A 107 2.20 7.92 -27.07
C LEU A 107 2.13 8.33 -25.60
N LEU A 108 2.80 7.64 -24.67
CA LEU A 108 2.71 7.90 -23.23
C LEU A 108 3.52 9.13 -22.82
N ASN A 109 2.87 10.04 -22.09
CA ASN A 109 3.47 11.24 -21.54
C ASN A 109 3.20 11.31 -20.03
N VAL A 110 4.29 11.45 -19.27
CA VAL A 110 4.21 11.71 -17.84
C VAL A 110 3.57 13.07 -17.59
N ASP A 111 2.91 13.21 -16.44
CA ASP A 111 2.26 14.41 -15.95
C ASP A 111 1.03 14.85 -16.77
N LYS A 112 0.49 13.96 -17.60
CA LYS A 112 -0.73 14.20 -18.38
C LYS A 112 -1.91 13.41 -17.85
N TRP A 113 -3.06 14.06 -17.86
CA TRP A 113 -4.33 13.42 -17.58
C TRP A 113 -4.84 12.67 -18.81
N VAL A 114 -5.34 11.46 -18.56
CA VAL A 114 -5.86 10.57 -19.57
C VAL A 114 -7.15 9.90 -19.08
N LYS A 115 -8.07 9.70 -20.03
CA LYS A 115 -9.21 8.81 -19.90
C LYS A 115 -8.79 7.44 -20.43
N PHE A 116 -8.61 6.50 -19.52
CA PHE A 116 -8.50 5.09 -19.82
C PHE A 116 -9.90 4.50 -19.99
N MET A 117 -10.14 3.79 -21.09
CA MET A 117 -11.43 3.15 -21.36
C MET A 117 -11.27 1.65 -21.31
N ASN A 118 -12.26 0.96 -20.73
CA ASN A 118 -12.33 -0.50 -20.68
C ASN A 118 -11.05 -1.13 -20.09
N ILE A 119 -10.61 -0.62 -18.94
CA ILE A 119 -9.53 -1.22 -18.14
C ILE A 119 -10.14 -2.33 -17.29
N HIS A 120 -9.55 -3.52 -17.37
CA HIS A 120 -9.95 -4.63 -16.52
C HIS A 120 -9.23 -4.54 -15.17
N LEU A 121 -9.97 -4.52 -14.08
CA LEU A 121 -9.42 -4.50 -12.73
C LEU A 121 -9.40 -5.89 -12.11
N LYS A 122 -8.31 -6.20 -11.41
CA LYS A 122 -8.16 -7.40 -10.60
C LYS A 122 -7.41 -7.09 -9.31
N VAL A 123 -7.59 -7.94 -8.31
CA VAL A 123 -6.81 -7.89 -7.07
C VAL A 123 -5.75 -8.99 -7.11
N VAL A 124 -4.50 -8.63 -6.85
CA VAL A 124 -3.37 -9.58 -6.75
C VAL A 124 -2.71 -9.38 -5.40
N ASP A 125 -2.72 -10.42 -4.56
CA ASP A 125 -2.14 -10.40 -3.21
C ASP A 125 -2.65 -9.22 -2.35
N GLY A 126 -3.90 -8.81 -2.53
CA GLY A 126 -4.53 -7.67 -1.86
C GLY A 126 -4.30 -6.30 -2.53
N LEU A 127 -3.49 -6.22 -3.59
CA LEU A 127 -3.19 -4.98 -4.32
C LEU A 127 -4.03 -4.87 -5.59
N TRP A 128 -4.52 -3.66 -5.89
CA TRP A 128 -5.24 -3.38 -7.14
C TRP A 128 -4.30 -3.31 -8.34
N LEU A 129 -4.69 -3.99 -9.41
CA LEU A 129 -3.98 -4.01 -10.68
C LEU A 129 -4.97 -3.78 -11.83
N GLY A 130 -4.68 -2.78 -12.65
CA GLY A 130 -5.32 -2.59 -13.95
C GLY A 130 -4.63 -3.39 -15.04
N VAL A 131 -5.39 -3.90 -15.98
CA VAL A 131 -4.89 -4.57 -17.18
C VAL A 131 -5.38 -3.80 -18.40
N PHE A 132 -4.41 -3.30 -19.18
CA PHE A 132 -4.64 -2.65 -20.45
C PHE A 132 -4.59 -3.72 -21.56
N SER A 133 -5.77 -4.10 -22.04
CA SER A 133 -5.96 -5.15 -23.05
C SER A 133 -6.09 -4.56 -24.47
N PRO A 134 -6.14 -5.39 -25.52
CA PRO A 134 -6.40 -4.91 -26.88
C PRO A 134 -7.74 -4.19 -27.07
N GLN A 135 -8.70 -4.37 -26.15
CA GLN A 135 -9.99 -3.66 -26.16
C GLN A 135 -9.95 -2.37 -25.34
N SER A 136 -8.88 -2.13 -24.58
CA SER A 136 -8.70 -0.89 -23.83
C SER A 136 -8.30 0.25 -24.77
N ARG A 137 -8.69 1.48 -24.42
CA ARG A 137 -8.29 2.69 -25.16
C ARG A 137 -7.77 3.74 -24.20
N LEU A 138 -6.90 4.61 -24.71
CA LEU A 138 -6.34 5.75 -23.99
C LEU A 138 -6.63 7.02 -24.76
N ARG A 139 -7.17 8.04 -24.07
CA ARG A 139 -7.42 9.37 -24.64
C ARG A 139 -6.84 10.43 -23.73
N TYR A 140 -6.00 11.31 -24.27
CA TYR A 140 -5.53 12.49 -23.54
C TYR A 140 -6.66 13.46 -23.25
N THR A 141 -6.64 14.01 -22.05
CA THR A 141 -7.68 14.89 -21.54
C THR A 141 -7.06 16.20 -21.05
N PRO A 142 -7.60 17.36 -21.45
CA PRO A 142 -7.12 18.66 -20.98
C PRO A 142 -7.38 18.86 -19.48
N ASN A 143 -6.63 19.74 -18.83
CA ASN A 143 -6.77 20.00 -17.40
C ASN A 143 -8.09 20.68 -17.04
N GLU A 144 -8.68 21.39 -18.01
CA GLU A 144 -9.95 22.12 -17.88
C GLU A 144 -11.18 21.20 -17.94
N ASP A 145 -11.00 19.92 -18.25
CA ASP A 145 -12.09 18.93 -18.22
C ASP A 145 -12.64 18.83 -16.79
N SER A 146 -13.97 18.91 -16.65
CA SER A 146 -14.64 19.00 -15.35
C SER A 146 -14.30 17.84 -14.41
N LEU A 147 -14.11 16.64 -14.96
CA LEU A 147 -13.73 15.45 -14.19
C LEU A 147 -12.32 15.56 -13.60
N ILE A 148 -11.43 16.27 -14.29
CA ILE A 148 -10.04 16.46 -13.86
C ILE A 148 -9.97 17.53 -12.78
N VAL A 149 -10.69 18.64 -12.97
CA VAL A 149 -10.80 19.71 -11.97
C VAL A 149 -11.35 19.18 -10.65
N GLU A 150 -12.39 18.34 -10.69
CA GLU A 150 -12.98 17.73 -9.49
C GLU A 150 -11.96 16.85 -8.74
N ARG A 151 -11.23 15.98 -9.47
CA ARG A 151 -10.22 15.09 -8.89
C ARG A 151 -9.06 15.85 -8.27
N GLN A 152 -8.58 16.89 -8.94
CA GLN A 152 -7.54 17.76 -8.39
C GLN A 152 -8.00 18.41 -7.08
N ARG A 153 -9.23 18.92 -7.02
CA ARG A 153 -9.79 19.51 -5.80
C ARG A 153 -9.85 18.50 -4.64
N LEU A 154 -10.23 17.26 -4.92
CA LEU A 154 -10.35 16.21 -3.89
C LEU A 154 -9.00 15.65 -3.45
N SER A 155 -7.96 15.76 -4.28
CA SER A 155 -6.64 15.23 -3.95
C SER A 155 -5.96 15.93 -2.76
N ASP A 156 -6.39 17.16 -2.44
CA ASP A 156 -5.91 17.92 -1.28
C ASP A 156 -6.52 17.42 0.05
N GLU A 157 -7.61 16.66 0.00
CA GLU A 157 -8.30 16.14 1.18
C GLU A 157 -7.70 14.78 1.59
N GLN A 158 -6.63 14.81 2.41
CA GLN A 158 -6.03 13.57 2.91
C GLN A 158 -6.94 12.88 3.93
N LEU A 159 -7.55 11.76 3.53
CA LEU A 159 -8.44 10.97 4.37
C LEU A 159 -7.75 9.68 4.83
N PHE A 160 -7.54 9.57 6.14
CA PHE A 160 -7.11 8.33 6.78
C PHE A 160 -8.33 7.50 7.19
N PRO A 161 -8.30 6.16 7.02
CA PRO A 161 -9.32 5.29 7.56
C PRO A 161 -9.34 5.39 9.09
N LYS A 162 -10.51 5.20 9.69
CA LYS A 162 -10.64 5.22 11.15
C LYS A 162 -9.93 4.00 11.74
N PRO A 163 -8.86 4.16 12.55
CA PRO A 163 -8.18 3.02 13.15
C PRO A 163 -9.06 2.38 14.23
N LEU A 164 -9.01 1.06 14.31
CA LEU A 164 -9.57 0.29 15.41
C LEU A 164 -8.63 0.37 16.62
N PHE A 165 -9.22 0.37 17.81
CA PHE A 165 -8.48 0.43 19.07
C PHE A 165 -7.91 -0.95 19.43
N ILE A 166 -6.95 -1.39 18.63
CA ILE A 166 -6.20 -2.66 18.79
C ILE A 166 -4.76 -2.37 19.23
N THR A 167 -4.25 -1.20 18.85
CA THR A 167 -2.93 -0.71 19.22
C THR A 167 -3.07 0.59 19.98
N GLU A 168 -2.35 0.71 21.09
CA GLU A 168 -2.24 1.92 21.89
C GLU A 168 -0.80 2.43 21.86
N GLU A 169 -0.63 3.74 21.76
CA GLU A 169 0.67 4.39 21.84
C GLU A 169 1.03 4.61 23.32
N VAL A 170 2.19 4.10 23.74
CA VAL A 170 2.63 4.15 25.14
C VAL A 170 3.00 5.56 25.58
N ASN A 171 3.55 6.36 24.67
CA ASN A 171 3.82 7.77 24.89
C ASN A 171 2.87 8.53 23.97
N GLN A 172 1.77 9.08 24.49
CA GLN A 172 0.72 9.74 23.72
C GLN A 172 1.24 10.98 22.97
N ASP A 173 1.98 10.77 21.88
CA ASP A 173 2.44 11.83 21.01
C ASP A 173 1.28 12.21 20.08
N HIS A 174 0.87 13.48 20.15
CA HIS A 174 -0.21 14.04 19.33
C HIS A 174 0.21 14.27 17.88
N ALA A 175 1.28 13.61 17.41
CA ALA A 175 1.74 13.66 16.03
C ALA A 175 0.61 13.28 15.05
N THR A 176 0.47 14.05 13.98
CA THR A 176 -0.48 13.76 12.91
C THR A 176 -0.01 12.53 12.12
N PRO A 177 -0.90 11.56 11.83
CA PRO A 177 -0.54 10.43 10.98
C PRO A 177 -0.10 10.86 9.58
N VAL A 178 0.87 10.13 9.02
CA VAL A 178 1.34 10.27 7.65
C VAL A 178 1.20 8.93 6.90
N THR A 179 1.25 8.98 5.57
CA THR A 179 1.22 7.79 4.71
C THR A 179 2.58 7.08 4.64
N LEU A 180 2.58 5.81 4.29
CA LEU A 180 3.80 5.04 4.05
C LEU A 180 4.60 5.58 2.85
N MET A 181 3.94 6.16 1.84
CA MET A 181 4.65 6.88 0.78
C MET A 181 5.42 8.09 1.32
N THR A 182 4.85 8.85 2.28
CA THR A 182 5.57 9.92 2.99
C THR A 182 6.78 9.38 3.74
N VAL A 183 6.64 8.22 4.41
CA VAL A 183 7.73 7.56 5.14
C VAL A 183 8.87 7.15 4.20
N LEU A 184 8.54 6.53 3.07
CA LEU A 184 9.49 6.07 2.06
C LEU A 184 10.26 7.23 1.41
N THR A 185 9.56 8.30 1.07
CA THR A 185 10.11 9.47 0.34
C THR A 185 10.71 10.54 1.25
N HIS A 186 10.62 10.37 2.58
CA HIS A 186 11.09 11.35 3.55
C HIS A 186 12.53 11.80 3.28
N SER A 187 12.77 13.10 3.42
CA SER A 187 14.07 13.73 3.10
C SER A 187 15.20 13.31 4.03
N LYS A 188 14.88 12.89 5.26
CA LYS A 188 15.86 12.38 6.23
C LYS A 188 15.89 10.84 6.23
N VAL A 189 17.10 10.27 6.29
CA VAL A 189 17.30 8.82 6.39
C VAL A 189 16.69 8.26 7.67
N THR A 190 16.85 8.99 8.79
CA THR A 190 16.35 8.59 10.10
C THR A 190 15.33 9.60 10.60
N ALA A 191 14.12 9.12 10.86
CA ALA A 191 12.99 9.89 11.34
C ALA A 191 11.97 8.97 12.02
N LYS A 192 11.09 9.56 12.83
CA LYS A 192 9.96 8.91 13.48
C LYS A 192 8.66 9.38 12.83
N PHE A 193 7.70 8.46 12.74
CA PHE A 193 6.42 8.69 12.07
C PHE A 193 5.31 7.99 12.83
N LYS A 194 4.12 8.59 12.79
CA LYS A 194 2.87 7.93 13.14
C LYS A 194 2.14 7.60 11.85
N CYS A 195 1.63 6.38 11.71
CA CYS A 195 0.95 5.92 10.50
C CYS A 195 -0.33 5.16 10.87
N VAL A 196 -1.35 5.26 10.03
CA VAL A 196 -2.52 4.36 10.09
C VAL A 196 -2.35 3.32 9.00
N VAL A 197 -2.21 2.05 9.39
CA VAL A 197 -1.84 0.95 8.49
C VAL A 197 -2.63 -0.31 8.79
N ARG A 198 -2.60 -1.25 7.88
CA ARG A 198 -2.99 -2.65 8.06
C ARG A 198 -1.74 -3.50 8.25
N VAL A 199 -1.80 -4.51 9.10
CA VAL A 199 -0.72 -5.51 9.24
C VAL A 199 -1.09 -6.71 8.38
N VAL A 200 -0.56 -6.79 7.16
CA VAL A 200 -1.02 -7.77 6.17
C VAL A 200 -0.27 -9.10 6.24
N ALA A 201 0.96 -9.12 6.78
CA ALA A 201 1.73 -10.34 7.02
C ALA A 201 2.67 -10.20 8.23
N ALA A 202 3.09 -11.33 8.79
CA ALA A 202 4.05 -11.40 9.88
C ALA A 202 5.03 -12.57 9.67
N MET A 203 6.31 -12.33 9.94
CA MET A 203 7.35 -13.36 9.88
C MET A 203 8.25 -13.31 11.12
N PRO A 204 8.29 -14.37 11.95
CA PRO A 204 7.46 -15.57 11.86
C PRO A 204 6.00 -15.27 12.22
N TYR A 205 5.06 -16.02 11.61
CA TYR A 205 3.63 -15.91 11.91
C TYR A 205 3.20 -16.76 13.12
N LEU A 206 3.98 -17.78 13.48
CA LEU A 206 3.69 -18.62 14.65
C LEU A 206 4.24 -17.98 15.93
N ALA A 207 3.36 -17.80 16.92
CA ALA A 207 3.70 -17.19 18.21
C ALA A 207 4.91 -17.87 18.91
N LYS A 208 4.98 -19.20 18.86
CA LYS A 208 6.09 -19.98 19.44
C LYS A 208 7.48 -19.65 18.84
N ASN A 209 7.51 -19.06 17.65
CA ASN A 209 8.75 -18.71 16.94
C ASN A 209 9.11 -17.22 17.06
N LEU A 210 8.27 -16.41 17.72
CA LEU A 210 8.52 -14.96 17.87
C LEU A 210 9.74 -14.66 18.74
N LEU A 211 10.11 -15.58 19.64
CA LEU A 211 11.28 -15.47 20.49
C LEU A 211 12.47 -16.15 19.84
N SER A 212 13.59 -15.43 19.80
CA SER A 212 14.90 -15.99 19.45
C SER A 212 15.39 -16.98 20.51
N SER A 213 16.44 -17.75 20.18
CA SER A 213 17.09 -18.69 21.11
C SER A 213 17.60 -18.04 22.41
N ILE A 214 17.82 -16.73 22.40
CA ILE A 214 18.24 -15.92 23.56
C ILE A 214 17.06 -15.24 24.28
N GLY A 215 15.81 -15.63 23.99
CA GLY A 215 14.61 -15.12 24.65
C GLY A 215 14.19 -13.70 24.26
N LYS A 216 14.72 -13.15 23.14
CA LYS A 216 14.34 -11.82 22.65
C LYS A 216 13.38 -11.91 21.49
N TYR A 217 12.36 -11.04 21.47
CA TYR A 217 11.47 -10.90 20.32
C TYR A 217 12.25 -10.58 19.05
N ARG A 218 11.88 -11.25 17.96
CA ARG A 218 12.39 -10.99 16.61
C ARG A 218 11.31 -11.36 15.59
N MET A 219 10.68 -10.34 15.03
CA MET A 219 9.73 -10.52 13.93
C MET A 219 9.81 -9.35 12.95
N GLN A 220 9.32 -9.60 11.75
CA GLN A 220 9.08 -8.64 10.69
C GLN A 220 7.57 -8.60 10.42
N LEU A 221 7.01 -7.41 10.32
CA LEU A 221 5.65 -7.16 9.90
C LEU A 221 5.66 -6.53 8.51
N THR A 222 4.73 -6.94 7.66
CA THR A 222 4.41 -6.22 6.42
C THR A 222 3.26 -5.29 6.71
N LEU A 223 3.54 -4.00 6.63
CA LEU A 223 2.58 -2.93 6.86
C LEU A 223 2.09 -2.41 5.52
N GLU A 224 0.82 -2.06 5.46
CA GLU A 224 0.19 -1.54 4.26
C GLU A 224 -0.70 -0.34 4.58
N ASP A 225 -0.65 0.67 3.74
CA ASP A 225 -1.72 1.64 3.61
C ASP A 225 -2.15 1.77 2.14
N SER A 226 -3.01 2.73 1.82
CA SER A 226 -3.47 2.94 0.46
C SER A 226 -2.36 3.34 -0.52
N THR A 227 -1.18 3.72 -0.04
CA THR A 227 -0.09 4.32 -0.83
C THR A 227 1.09 3.37 -1.05
N ALA A 228 1.39 2.49 -0.09
CA ALA A 228 2.53 1.57 -0.19
C ALA A 228 2.42 0.38 0.78
N ARG A 229 3.30 -0.62 0.59
CA ARG A 229 3.68 -1.59 1.62
C ARG A 229 5.13 -1.39 2.05
N VAL A 230 5.41 -1.66 3.32
CA VAL A 230 6.78 -1.67 3.86
C VAL A 230 6.98 -2.82 4.84
N HIS A 231 8.21 -3.31 4.94
CA HIS A 231 8.61 -4.16 6.05
C HIS A 231 9.02 -3.32 7.26
N ALA A 232 8.51 -3.68 8.43
CA ALA A 232 8.90 -3.10 9.70
C ALA A 232 9.28 -4.18 10.72
N PHE A 233 10.43 -4.01 11.36
CA PHE A 233 10.91 -4.97 12.36
C PHE A 233 10.35 -4.66 13.75
N VAL A 234 10.13 -5.71 14.53
CA VAL A 234 9.83 -5.64 15.96
C VAL A 234 10.87 -6.52 16.66
N THR A 235 11.76 -5.90 17.46
CA THR A 235 12.87 -6.63 18.08
C THR A 235 13.17 -6.17 19.51
N GLY A 236 13.54 -7.13 20.36
CA GLY A 236 13.91 -6.90 21.76
C GLY A 236 12.81 -6.16 22.54
N LYS A 237 13.18 -5.07 23.23
CA LYS A 237 12.29 -4.24 24.04
C LYS A 237 11.05 -3.73 23.29
N ASP A 238 11.17 -3.45 21.99
CA ASP A 238 10.02 -2.98 21.20
C ASP A 238 8.98 -4.11 21.05
N GLY A 239 9.39 -5.38 21.04
CA GLY A 239 8.47 -6.53 21.08
C GLY A 239 7.91 -6.79 22.46
N GLU A 240 8.72 -6.62 23.52
CA GLU A 240 8.23 -6.69 24.90
C GLU A 240 7.15 -5.63 25.16
N THR A 241 7.33 -4.42 24.63
CA THR A 241 6.31 -3.36 24.72
C THR A 241 5.07 -3.72 23.91
N LEU A 242 5.25 -4.21 22.68
CA LEU A 242 4.14 -4.60 21.79
C LEU A 242 3.23 -5.66 22.42
N PHE A 243 3.81 -6.68 23.04
CA PHE A 243 3.08 -7.81 23.60
C PHE A 243 2.76 -7.70 25.09
N ASP A 244 3.18 -6.62 25.74
CA ASP A 244 3.02 -6.39 27.19
C ASP A 244 3.79 -7.41 28.04
N GLY A 245 5.07 -7.56 27.75
CA GLY A 245 5.98 -8.51 28.38
C GLY A 245 6.11 -9.81 27.58
N TYR A 246 6.05 -10.94 28.27
CA TYR A 246 6.20 -12.29 27.73
C TYR A 246 4.99 -13.17 28.08
N PRO A 247 3.81 -12.89 27.49
CA PRO A 247 2.60 -13.64 27.79
C PRO A 247 2.67 -15.08 27.24
N SER A 248 1.65 -15.89 27.55
CA SER A 248 1.56 -17.26 27.04
C SER A 248 1.51 -17.30 25.51
N ILE A 249 1.86 -18.46 24.93
CA ILE A 249 1.80 -18.65 23.47
C ILE A 249 0.39 -18.43 22.92
N ASP A 250 -0.64 -18.82 23.68
CA ASP A 250 -2.03 -18.61 23.28
C ASP A 250 -2.38 -17.12 23.21
N GLU A 251 -1.94 -16.35 24.21
CA GLU A 251 -2.17 -14.91 24.25
C GLU A 251 -1.39 -14.17 23.16
N LEU A 252 -0.14 -14.57 22.88
CA LEU A 252 0.62 -14.07 21.72
C LEU A 252 -0.09 -14.37 20.40
N THR A 253 -0.59 -15.60 20.26
CA THR A 253 -1.32 -16.03 19.06
C THR A 253 -2.58 -15.20 18.87
N ARG A 254 -3.37 -14.98 19.94
CA ARG A 254 -4.57 -14.14 19.91
C ARG A 254 -4.26 -12.71 19.49
N LYS A 255 -3.25 -12.08 20.11
CA LYS A 255 -2.82 -10.71 19.77
C LYS A 255 -2.36 -10.60 18.31
N LEU A 256 -1.57 -11.56 17.83
CA LEU A 256 -1.07 -11.56 16.46
C LEU A 256 -2.18 -11.80 15.43
N ASN A 257 -3.07 -12.77 15.67
CA ASN A 257 -4.22 -13.05 14.81
C ASN A 257 -5.14 -11.82 14.67
N ARG A 258 -5.34 -11.08 15.78
CA ARG A 258 -6.12 -9.84 15.78
C ARG A 258 -5.51 -8.77 14.87
N LEU A 259 -4.19 -8.60 14.89
CA LEU A 259 -3.49 -7.69 13.98
C LEU A 259 -3.58 -8.13 12.52
N LEU A 260 -3.50 -9.45 12.28
CA LEU A 260 -3.48 -10.04 10.94
C LEU A 260 -4.88 -10.24 10.33
N GLY A 261 -5.95 -9.90 11.06
CA GLY A 261 -7.33 -10.12 10.61
C GLY A 261 -7.69 -11.61 10.45
N VAL A 262 -7.01 -12.50 11.19
CA VAL A 262 -7.27 -13.94 11.15
C VAL A 262 -8.53 -14.24 11.93
N THR A 263 -9.50 -14.87 11.27
CA THR A 263 -10.71 -15.37 11.92
C THR A 263 -10.51 -16.81 12.43
N GLY A 264 -11.41 -17.29 13.29
CA GLY A 264 -11.40 -18.69 13.72
C GLY A 264 -11.85 -19.68 12.64
N ILE A 265 -12.23 -19.20 11.45
CA ILE A 265 -12.67 -20.02 10.34
C ILE A 265 -11.45 -20.42 9.51
N LYS A 266 -11.25 -21.73 9.38
CA LYS A 266 -10.14 -22.29 8.60
C LYS A 266 -10.25 -21.85 7.14
N ASP A 267 -9.12 -21.44 6.56
CA ASP A 267 -8.99 -21.04 5.15
C ASP A 267 -9.84 -19.81 4.74
N ALA A 268 -10.39 -19.06 5.69
CA ALA A 268 -11.09 -17.81 5.39
C ALA A 268 -10.10 -16.71 4.98
N PRO A 269 -10.44 -15.86 3.99
CA PRO A 269 -9.67 -14.66 3.69
C PRO A 269 -9.50 -13.79 4.94
N ARG A 270 -8.31 -13.21 5.09
CA ARG A 270 -8.00 -12.32 6.20
C ARG A 270 -8.36 -10.90 5.83
N ASP A 271 -9.00 -10.18 6.74
CA ASP A 271 -9.24 -8.74 6.59
C ASP A 271 -8.56 -7.99 7.73
N PRO A 272 -7.27 -7.63 7.57
CA PRO A 272 -6.54 -6.99 8.64
C PRO A 272 -7.14 -5.61 8.98
N PRO A 273 -7.37 -5.33 10.27
CA PRO A 273 -7.93 -4.06 10.70
C PRO A 273 -6.95 -2.89 10.46
N TRP A 274 -7.49 -1.69 10.29
CA TRP A 274 -6.71 -0.46 10.35
C TRP A 274 -6.27 -0.18 11.78
N VAL A 275 -4.97 0.02 12.00
CA VAL A 275 -4.35 0.25 13.31
C VAL A 275 -3.37 1.42 13.24
N SER A 276 -3.16 2.09 14.39
CA SER A 276 -2.19 3.18 14.50
C SER A 276 -0.84 2.63 14.97
N VAL A 277 0.22 2.89 14.21
CA VAL A 277 1.58 2.44 14.55
C VAL A 277 2.57 3.59 14.55
N CYS A 278 3.60 3.45 15.38
CA CYS A 278 4.75 4.36 15.38
C CYS A 278 5.95 3.68 14.72
N LEU A 279 6.48 4.29 13.68
CA LEU A 279 7.60 3.81 12.88
C LEU A 279 8.82 4.68 13.08
N LYS A 280 9.99 4.06 13.28
CA LYS A 280 11.28 4.74 13.22
C LYS A 280 12.12 4.14 12.10
N SER A 281 12.69 5.01 11.28
CA SER A 281 13.65 4.61 10.24
C SER A 281 15.07 4.62 10.79
N TYR A 282 15.86 3.62 10.38
CA TYR A 282 17.27 3.46 10.72
C TYR A 282 18.00 2.86 9.51
N TYR A 283 19.32 2.93 9.48
CA TYR A 283 20.12 2.29 8.44
C TYR A 283 21.13 1.34 9.09
N VAL A 284 21.49 0.27 8.39
CA VAL A 284 22.45 -0.73 8.92
C VAL A 284 23.86 -0.56 8.36
N SER A 285 24.00 0.15 7.23
CA SER A 285 25.29 0.45 6.61
C SER A 285 25.54 1.95 6.52
N LYS A 286 26.70 2.41 7.01
CA LYS A 286 27.14 3.80 6.85
C LYS A 286 27.59 4.13 5.43
N THR A 287 27.99 3.13 4.65
CA THR A 287 28.45 3.32 3.26
C THR A 287 27.28 3.38 2.27
N ASP A 288 26.12 2.88 2.67
CA ASP A 288 24.89 2.93 1.89
C ASP A 288 23.69 3.22 2.81
N VAL A 289 23.60 4.47 3.25
CA VAL A 289 22.58 4.88 4.24
C VAL A 289 21.15 4.77 3.71
N TRP A 290 20.95 4.91 2.40
CA TRP A 290 19.63 4.87 1.78
C TRP A 290 19.23 3.46 1.35
N GLY A 291 20.11 2.69 0.71
CA GLY A 291 19.82 1.31 0.31
C GLY A 291 19.75 0.35 1.50
N SER A 292 20.41 0.69 2.61
CA SER A 292 20.31 -0.07 3.87
C SER A 292 19.27 0.46 4.87
N ARG A 293 18.43 1.40 4.44
CA ARG A 293 17.37 1.98 5.27
C ARG A 293 16.29 0.94 5.56
N ASN A 294 15.93 0.81 6.83
CA ASN A 294 14.95 -0.14 7.35
C ASN A 294 14.02 0.57 8.34
N PHE A 295 12.87 -0.05 8.60
CA PHE A 295 11.86 0.48 9.53
C PHE A 295 11.71 -0.43 10.75
N LYS A 296 11.44 0.19 11.89
CA LYS A 296 11.16 -0.52 13.15
C LYS A 296 9.90 0.06 13.77
N ILE A 297 9.05 -0.81 14.29
CA ILE A 297 7.95 -0.42 15.16
C ILE A 297 8.49 -0.14 16.56
N PHE A 298 7.95 0.88 17.22
CA PHE A 298 8.32 1.21 18.59
C PHE A 298 7.16 1.86 19.33
N GLY A 299 7.19 1.83 20.66
CA GLY A 299 6.30 2.65 21.50
C GLY A 299 4.80 2.36 21.35
N ILE A 300 4.44 1.17 20.86
CA ILE A 300 3.05 0.73 20.76
C ILE A 300 2.84 -0.57 21.53
N LYS A 301 1.62 -0.77 22.02
CA LYS A 301 1.14 -1.95 22.73
C LYS A 301 -0.11 -2.49 22.05
N ILE A 302 -0.23 -3.81 21.89
CA ILE A 302 -1.48 -4.43 21.45
C ILE A 302 -2.40 -4.54 22.68
N VAL A 303 -3.55 -3.86 22.62
CA VAL A 303 -4.57 -3.96 23.66
C VAL A 303 -5.37 -5.24 23.48
N GLY A 304 -5.53 -6.00 24.57
CA GLY A 304 -6.44 -7.14 24.62
C GLY A 304 -7.90 -6.66 24.74
N ASP A 305 -8.86 -7.52 24.44
CA ASP A 305 -10.25 -7.25 24.79
C ASP A 305 -10.35 -7.02 26.31
N THR A 306 -10.73 -5.82 26.71
CA THR A 306 -11.51 -5.61 27.94
C THR A 306 -12.91 -6.15 27.73
#